data_AF-A0A7Y5M0F7-F1
#
_entry.id   AF-A0A7Y5M0F7-F1
#
_cell.length_a   1.000
_cell.length_b   1.000
_cell.length_c   1.000
_cell.angle_alpha   90.00
_cell.angle_beta   90.00
_cell.angle_gamma   90.00
#
_symmetry.space_group_name_H-M   'P 1'
#
loop_
_entity.id
_entity.type
_entity.pdbx_description
1 polymer ?
#
loop_
_entity_poly.entity_id
_entity_poly.type
_entity_poly.pdbx_seq_one_letter_code
_entity_poly.pdbx_strand_id
1 'polypeptide(L)'
;MAKKPAAPAGPLVAILMGSDSDLAVMERCLKTLEVLGVPFEVSVLSAHRTPDEVEAYVRKAEASGVEVFVCAAGGAAHLAGAVVARTLLPVLGVPLVASP
;
A
#
# COMPACT_ATOMS: atom_id res chain seq x y z
N MET A 1 0.98 -13.08 31.11
CA MET A 1 0.29 -12.99 29.81
C MET A 1 0.39 -11.55 29.33
N ALA A 2 1.07 -11.28 28.22
CA ALA A 2 1.17 -9.93 27.69
C ALA A 2 -0.23 -9.43 27.31
N LYS A 3 -0.57 -8.22 27.74
CA LYS A 3 -1.85 -7.57 27.47
C LYS A 3 -1.97 -7.40 25.95
N LYS A 4 -3.04 -7.92 25.34
CA LYS A 4 -3.34 -7.69 23.92
C LYS A 4 -3.36 -6.16 23.69
N PRO A 5 -2.55 -5.62 22.76
CA PRO A 5 -2.56 -4.18 22.51
C PRO A 5 -3.96 -3.74 22.10
N ALA A 6 -4.31 -2.50 22.45
CA ALA A 6 -5.57 -1.91 22.01
C ALA A 6 -5.64 -1.93 20.47
N ALA A 7 -6.83 -2.13 19.91
CA ALA A 7 -7.00 -2.08 18.46
C ALA A 7 -6.52 -0.70 17.94
N PRO A 8 -5.74 -0.64 16.86
CA PRO A 8 -5.23 0.61 16.33
C PRO A 8 -6.39 1.51 15.88
N ALA A 9 -6.26 2.80 16.12
CA ALA A 9 -7.27 3.80 15.77
C ALA A 9 -7.26 4.19 14.27
N GLY A 10 -6.31 3.66 13.50
CA GLY A 10 -6.09 3.95 12.07
C GLY A 10 -5.59 2.73 11.29
N PRO A 11 -5.37 2.86 9.97
CA PRO A 11 -4.92 1.77 9.12
C PRO A 11 -3.50 1.33 9.51
N LEU A 12 -3.27 0.02 9.60
CA LEU A 12 -1.93 -0.56 9.77
C LEU A 12 -1.26 -0.84 8.43
N VAL A 13 -2.05 -1.06 7.38
CA VAL A 13 -1.56 -1.37 6.04
C VAL A 13 -2.04 -0.31 5.06
N ALA A 14 -1.11 0.31 4.32
CA ALA A 14 -1.43 1.21 3.22
C ALA A 14 -1.21 0.50 1.88
N ILE A 15 -2.28 0.39 1.09
CA ILE A 15 -2.25 -0.27 -0.22
C ILE A 15 -2.27 0.78 -1.31
N LEU A 16 -1.20 0.84 -2.10
CA LEU A 16 -1.07 1.76 -3.23
C LEU A 16 -1.13 0.98 -4.54
N MET A 17 -1.88 1.50 -5.49
CA MET A 17 -1.91 0.99 -6.86
C MET A 17 -1.81 2.12 -7.88
N GLY A 18 -1.22 1.83 -9.04
CA GLY A 18 -0.96 2.84 -10.07
C GLY A 18 -2.21 3.27 -10.83
N SER A 19 -3.22 2.41 -10.88
CA SER A 19 -4.48 2.58 -11.62
C SER A 19 -5.65 1.98 -10.84
N ASP A 20 -6.86 2.50 -11.04
CA ASP A 20 -8.10 1.93 -10.52
C ASP A 20 -8.38 0.53 -11.12
N SER A 21 -7.96 0.30 -12.37
CA SER A 21 -8.03 -1.01 -13.04
C SER A 21 -7.28 -2.12 -12.29
N ASP A 22 -6.31 -1.78 -11.43
CA ASP A 22 -5.53 -2.74 -10.65
C ASP A 22 -6.33 -3.33 -9.49
N LEU A 23 -7.43 -2.67 -9.09
CA LEU A 23 -8.23 -3.05 -7.92
C LEU A 23 -8.78 -4.48 -8.04
N ALA A 24 -9.24 -4.87 -9.23
CA ALA A 24 -9.80 -6.20 -9.49
C ALA A 24 -8.78 -7.32 -9.20
N VAL A 25 -7.49 -7.08 -9.45
CA VAL A 25 -6.43 -8.06 -9.13
C VAL A 25 -6.11 -8.05 -7.63
N MET A 26 -6.19 -6.88 -7.00
CA MET A 26 -5.89 -6.68 -5.58
C MET A 26 -7.00 -7.11 -4.62
N GLU A 27 -8.21 -7.44 -5.08
CA GLU A 27 -9.34 -7.89 -4.25
C GLU A 27 -8.97 -9.02 -3.27
N ARG A 28 -8.12 -9.95 -3.71
CA ARG A 28 -7.64 -11.05 -2.84
C ARG A 28 -6.84 -10.53 -1.66
N CYS A 29 -5.99 -9.51 -1.87
CA CYS A 29 -5.22 -8.88 -0.81
C CYS A 29 -6.15 -8.20 0.21
N LEU A 30 -7.14 -7.42 -0.27
CA LEU A 30 -8.11 -6.73 0.58
C LEU A 30 -8.88 -7.74 1.44
N LYS A 31 -9.45 -8.77 0.81
CA LYS A 31 -10.22 -9.82 1.50
C LYS A 31 -9.38 -10.57 2.53
N THR A 32 -8.10 -10.83 2.24
CA THR A 32 -7.20 -11.45 3.22
C THR A 32 -7.04 -10.57 4.46
N LEU A 33 -6.82 -9.27 4.30
CA LEU A 33 -6.70 -8.34 5.43
C LEU A 33 -8.00 -8.20 6.21
N GLU A 34 -9.15 -8.18 5.54
CA GLU A 34 -10.48 -8.20 6.17
C GLU A 34 -10.67 -9.45 7.04
N VAL A 35 -10.39 -10.64 6.51
CA VAL A 35 -10.51 -11.91 7.25
C VAL A 35 -9.59 -11.96 8.46
N LEU A 36 -8.41 -11.35 8.36
CA LEU A 36 -7.46 -11.26 9.47
C LEU A 36 -7.81 -10.14 10.47
N GLY A 37 -8.77 -9.28 10.16
CA GLY A 37 -9.13 -8.12 10.99
C GLY A 37 -8.01 -7.07 11.06
N VAL A 38 -7.17 -6.99 10.02
CA VAL A 38 -6.10 -5.99 9.92
C VAL A 38 -6.68 -4.76 9.23
N PRO A 39 -6.74 -3.58 9.87
CA PRO A 39 -7.26 -2.38 9.24
C PRO A 39 -6.29 -1.88 8.17
N PHE A 40 -6.83 -1.50 7.02
CA PHE A 40 -6.06 -1.03 5.88
C PHE A 40 -6.75 0.14 5.19
N GLU A 41 -6.00 0.86 4.38
CA GLU A 41 -6.52 1.84 3.44
C GLU A 41 -6.00 1.56 2.03
N VAL A 42 -6.73 2.05 1.03
CA VAL A 42 -6.42 1.87 -0.40
C VAL A 42 -6.34 3.24 -1.07
N SER A 43 -5.29 3.47 -1.85
CA SER A 43 -5.08 4.71 -2.61
C SER A 43 -4.59 4.42 -4.03
N VAL A 44 -5.11 5.16 -5.00
CA VAL A 44 -4.65 5.12 -6.40
C VAL A 44 -3.64 6.26 -6.60
N LEU A 45 -2.36 5.92 -6.66
CA LEU A 45 -1.25 6.87 -6.77
C LEU A 45 -0.21 6.34 -7.76
N SER A 46 0.21 7.19 -8.69
CA SER A 46 1.07 6.79 -9.79
C SER A 46 2.48 7.32 -9.62
N ALA A 47 3.46 6.41 -9.53
CA ALA A 47 4.87 6.81 -9.48
C ALA A 47 5.36 7.56 -10.73
N HIS A 48 4.68 7.39 -11.88
CA HIS A 48 5.06 8.07 -13.12
C HIS A 48 4.29 9.38 -13.34
N ARG A 49 3.01 9.43 -12.93
CA ARG A 49 2.13 10.56 -13.22
C ARG A 49 2.04 11.56 -12.07
N THR A 50 2.10 11.07 -10.83
CA THR A 50 1.94 11.87 -9.60
C THR A 50 3.02 11.55 -8.55
N PRO A 51 4.32 11.65 -8.90
CA PRO A 51 5.41 11.26 -7.99
C PRO A 51 5.46 12.07 -6.68
N ASP A 52 5.11 13.35 -6.71
CA ASP A 52 5.08 14.20 -5.52
C ASP A 52 3.94 13.81 -4.57
N GLU A 53 2.81 13.37 -5.11
CA GLU A 53 1.68 12.86 -4.31
C GLU A 53 2.03 11.53 -3.65
N VAL A 54 2.77 10.65 -4.34
CA VAL A 54 3.30 9.41 -3.73
C VAL A 54 4.18 9.77 -2.53
N GLU A 55 5.06 10.76 -2.67
CA GLU A 55 5.91 11.18 -1.55
C GLU A 55 5.11 11.75 -0.37
N ALA A 56 4.20 12.67 -0.65
CA ALA A 56 3.36 13.27 0.37
C ALA A 56 2.51 12.22 1.09
N TYR A 57 1.98 11.25 0.34
CA TYR A 57 1.18 10.15 0.88
C TYR A 57 2.00 9.26 1.80
N VAL A 58 3.20 8.82 1.39
CA VAL A 58 4.07 7.95 2.21
C VAL A 58 4.36 8.61 3.57
N ARG A 59 4.75 9.89 3.58
CA ARG A 59 5.02 10.64 4.81
C ARG A 59 3.77 10.73 5.71
N LYS A 60 2.61 10.99 5.12
CA LYS A 60 1.33 11.07 5.85
C LYS A 60 0.94 9.71 6.44
N ALA A 61 1.05 8.64 5.65
CA ALA A 61 0.70 7.28 6.05
C ALA A 61 1.55 6.83 7.26
N GLU A 62 2.87 7.03 7.19
CA GLU A 62 3.77 6.76 8.33
C GLU A 62 3.36 7.54 9.59
N ALA A 63 3.09 8.85 9.44
CA ALA A 63 2.68 9.68 10.57
C ALA A 63 1.32 9.26 11.18
N SER A 64 0.47 8.57 10.40
CA SER A 64 -0.81 8.04 10.85
C SER A 64 -0.73 6.66 11.53
N GLY A 65 0.46 6.07 11.60
CA GLY A 65 0.68 4.78 12.26
C GLY A 65 0.58 3.56 11.34
N VAL A 66 0.69 3.76 10.02
CA VAL A 66 0.89 2.65 9.08
C VAL A 66 2.19 1.93 9.42
N GLU A 67 2.17 0.60 9.35
CA GLU A 67 3.31 -0.27 9.64
C GLU A 67 3.86 -0.96 8.39
N VAL A 68 3.04 -1.13 7.34
CA VAL A 68 3.42 -1.82 6.10
C VAL A 68 2.77 -1.16 4.88
N PHE A 69 3.53 -1.04 3.80
CA PHE A 69 3.01 -0.66 2.48
C PHE A 69 2.85 -1.89 1.58
N VAL A 70 1.77 -1.95 0.81
CA VAL A 70 1.57 -2.91 -0.28
C VAL A 70 1.43 -2.14 -1.57
N CYS A 71 2.31 -2.35 -2.55
CA CYS A 71 2.38 -1.58 -3.78
C CYS A 71 2.13 -2.47 -5.00
N ALA A 72 1.05 -2.23 -5.71
CA ALA A 72 0.69 -2.96 -6.92
C ALA A 72 0.95 -2.13 -8.18
N ALA A 73 1.68 -2.68 -9.14
CA ALA A 73 1.95 -2.02 -10.42
C ALA A 73 2.26 -3.03 -11.53
N GLY A 74 1.82 -2.71 -12.76
CA GLY A 74 2.15 -3.47 -13.98
C GLY A 74 3.15 -2.74 -14.87
N GLY A 75 3.66 -3.44 -15.89
CA GLY A 75 4.56 -2.88 -16.90
C GLY A 75 5.90 -2.45 -16.30
N ALA A 76 6.27 -1.18 -16.48
CA ALA A 76 7.41 -0.57 -15.79
C ALA A 76 7.08 -0.30 -14.32
N ALA A 77 6.97 -1.37 -13.52
CA ALA A 77 6.39 -1.38 -12.18
C ALA A 77 7.26 -0.68 -11.11
N HIS A 78 7.36 0.65 -11.17
CA HIS A 78 8.23 1.45 -10.30
C HIS A 78 7.60 1.87 -8.96
N LEU A 79 6.29 1.64 -8.75
CA LEU A 79 5.60 2.13 -7.56
C LEU A 79 6.23 1.64 -6.25
N ALA A 80 6.50 0.34 -6.13
CA ALA A 80 7.13 -0.22 -4.94
C ALA A 80 8.53 0.39 -4.70
N GLY A 81 9.35 0.52 -5.74
CA GLY A 81 10.67 1.15 -5.63
C GLY A 81 10.60 2.63 -5.25
N ALA A 82 9.63 3.37 -5.80
CA ALA A 82 9.39 4.76 -5.45
C ALA A 82 8.99 4.93 -3.98
N VAL A 83 8.20 4.01 -3.43
CA VAL A 83 7.83 3.99 -2.01
C VAL A 83 9.03 3.63 -1.14
N VAL A 84 9.74 2.55 -1.44
CA VAL A 84 10.95 2.10 -0.69
C VAL A 84 11.98 3.22 -0.55
N ALA A 85 12.16 4.05 -1.58
CA ALA A 85 13.11 5.16 -1.52
C ALA A 85 12.75 6.26 -0.49
N ARG A 86 11.56 6.21 0.10
CA ARG A 86 10.98 7.27 0.95
C ARG A 86 10.58 6.81 2.36
N THR A 87 10.67 5.52 2.63
CA THR A 87 10.24 4.92 3.90
C THR A 87 11.26 3.92 4.40
N LEU A 88 11.33 3.74 5.73
CA LEU A 88 12.03 2.61 6.35
C LEU A 88 11.09 1.46 6.71
N LEU A 89 9.77 1.66 6.54
CA LEU A 89 8.78 0.61 6.78
C LEU A 89 8.88 -0.47 5.69
N PRO A 90 8.46 -1.71 6.00
CA PRO A 90 8.34 -2.77 5.01
C PRO A 90 7.45 -2.36 3.83
N VAL A 91 7.92 -2.63 2.61
CA VAL A 91 7.16 -2.44 1.37
C VAL A 91 7.07 -3.76 0.62
N LEU A 92 5.83 -4.22 0.39
CA LEU A 92 5.53 -5.44 -0.35
C LEU A 92 5.14 -5.08 -1.78
N GLY A 93 5.97 -5.43 -2.76
CA GLY A 93 5.65 -5.24 -4.18
C GLY A 93 4.80 -6.38 -4.74
N VAL A 94 3.69 -6.05 -5.40
CA VAL A 94 2.82 -6.99 -6.11
C VAL A 94 2.90 -6.70 -7.62
N PRO A 95 3.69 -7.47 -8.39
CA PRO A 95 3.78 -7.30 -9.83
C PRO A 95 2.45 -7.66 -10.50
N LEU A 96 1.92 -6.76 -11.31
CA LEU A 96 0.69 -6.98 -12.08
C LEU A 96 0.99 -7.28 -13.55
N VAL A 97 0.12 -8.07 -14.17
CA VAL A 97 0.18 -8.32 -15.61
C VAL A 97 -0.23 -7.04 -16.33
N ALA A 98 0.65 -6.48 -17.16
CA ALA A 98 0.28 -5.44 -18.11
C ALA A 98 -0.17 -6.08 -19.43
N SER A 99 -1.10 -5.43 -20.12
CA SER A 99 -1.41 -5.77 -21.51
C SER A 99 -0.13 -5.66 -22.37
N PRO A 100 0.03 -6.52 -23.41
CA PRO A 100 1.21 -6.56 -24.27
C PRO A 100 1.59 -5.21 -24.88
#